data_AF-A0A4R6PSR5-F1
#
_entry.id   AF-A0A4R6PSR5-F1
#
_cell.length_a   1.000
_cell.length_b   1.000
_cell.length_c   1.000
_cell.angle_alpha   90.00
_cell.angle_beta   90.00
_cell.angle_gamma   90.00
#
_symmetry.space_group_name_H-M   'P 1'
#
loop_
_entity.id
_entity.type
_entity.pdbx_description
1 polymer ?
#
loop_
_entity_poly.entity_id
_entity_poly.type
_entity_poly.pdbx_seq_one_letter_code
_entity_poly.pdbx_strand_id
1 'polypeptide(L)'
;MTDAIHLPATAPSRSRGPALRGQLVAESERDVSVRVDGGTWTFDRRDILRLTEERAAEGRQVQVDIRPGATADFTRRMRVELVERPITLAPAPSEALGDEQLAEATRSWAAKLRIAERGGTSGATFTFHDGINCDSLD
;
A
#
# COMPACT_ATOMS: atom_id res chain seq x y z
N MET A 1 -2.88 -55.20 43.93
CA MET A 1 -3.70 -54.02 43.59
C MET A 1 -2.85 -52.82 43.99
N THR A 2 -2.21 -52.10 43.08
CA THR A 2 -2.79 -51.41 41.92
C THR A 2 -1.72 -51.22 40.85
N ASP A 3 -2.02 -51.64 39.62
CA ASP A 3 -1.21 -51.38 38.43
C ASP A 3 -1.35 -49.90 38.05
N ALA A 4 -0.24 -49.17 38.00
CA ALA A 4 -0.20 -47.82 37.47
C ALA A 4 0.06 -47.90 35.96
N ILE A 5 -1.00 -47.73 35.17
CA ILE A 5 -0.93 -47.66 33.72
C ILE A 5 -0.13 -46.40 33.33
N HIS A 6 1.11 -46.60 32.89
CA HIS A 6 1.88 -45.58 32.20
C HIS A 6 1.25 -45.35 30.82
N LEU A 7 0.34 -44.38 30.73
CA LEU A 7 -0.09 -43.81 29.45
C LEU A 7 1.15 -43.17 28.77
N PRO A 8 1.42 -43.48 27.49
CA PRO A 8 2.53 -42.87 26.79
C PRO A 8 2.30 -41.36 26.70
N ALA A 9 3.30 -40.60 27.15
CA ALA A 9 3.36 -39.15 27.02
C ALA A 9 3.00 -38.74 25.60
N THR A 10 1.95 -37.93 25.48
CA THR A 10 1.53 -37.29 24.23
C THR A 10 2.74 -36.59 23.64
N ALA A 11 3.14 -36.98 22.42
CA ALA A 11 4.26 -36.37 21.71
C ALA A 11 4.13 -34.83 21.75
N PRO A 12 5.24 -34.08 21.92
CA PRO A 12 5.20 -32.63 22.00
C PRO A 12 4.50 -32.12 20.74
N SER A 13 3.46 -31.30 20.94
CA SER A 13 2.75 -30.63 19.87
C SER A 13 3.77 -29.92 18.99
N ARG A 14 4.04 -30.51 17.81
CA ARG A 14 4.82 -29.85 16.76
C ARG A 14 4.21 -28.46 16.63
N SER A 15 5.00 -27.44 16.95
CA SER A 15 4.63 -26.03 16.96
C SER A 15 3.65 -25.75 15.83
N ARG A 16 2.36 -25.77 16.16
CA ARG A 16 1.29 -25.57 15.20
C ARG A 16 1.12 -24.07 15.19
N GLY A 17 1.36 -23.44 14.03
CA GLY A 17 1.02 -22.03 13.86
C GLY A 17 -0.46 -21.79 14.25
N PRO A 18 -0.83 -20.57 14.66
CA PRO A 18 -2.21 -20.26 14.97
C PRO A 18 -3.09 -20.58 13.76
N ALA A 19 -4.22 -21.26 14.02
CA ALA A 19 -5.14 -21.65 12.96
C ALA A 19 -5.94 -20.43 12.49
N LEU A 20 -5.94 -20.17 11.18
CA LEU A 20 -6.78 -19.13 10.59
C LEU A 20 -8.22 -19.65 10.48
N ARG A 21 -9.19 -18.87 10.94
CA ARG A 21 -10.61 -19.20 10.80
C ARG A 21 -11.30 -18.17 9.93
N GLY A 22 -12.15 -18.62 9.01
CA GLY A 22 -12.95 -17.73 8.17
C GLY A 22 -13.76 -18.48 7.12
N GLN A 23 -14.34 -17.74 6.19
CA GLN A 23 -15.15 -18.28 5.12
C GLN A 23 -14.27 -18.63 3.92
N LEU A 24 -14.33 -19.87 3.43
CA LEU A 24 -13.68 -20.26 2.17
C LEU A 24 -14.39 -19.59 1.00
N VAL A 25 -13.65 -18.80 0.22
CA VAL A 25 -14.19 -18.03 -0.91
C VAL A 25 -13.67 -18.49 -2.26
N ALA A 26 -12.51 -19.13 -2.30
CA ALA A 26 -11.98 -19.81 -3.48
C ALA A 26 -11.08 -20.98 -3.06
N GLU A 27 -11.13 -22.06 -3.83
CA GLU A 27 -10.25 -23.22 -3.66
C GLU A 27 -9.89 -23.73 -5.06
N SER A 28 -8.59 -23.88 -5.31
CA SER A 28 -8.02 -24.43 -6.53
C SER A 28 -6.86 -25.38 -6.17
N GLU A 29 -6.29 -26.01 -7.20
CA GLU A 29 -5.11 -26.87 -7.03
C GLU A 29 -3.89 -26.13 -6.48
N ARG A 30 -3.80 -24.81 -6.73
CA ARG A 30 -2.65 -23.98 -6.32
C ARG A 30 -2.94 -23.10 -5.14
N ASP A 31 -4.15 -22.55 -5.06
CA ASP A 31 -4.47 -21.48 -4.12
C ASP A 31 -5.75 -21.76 -3.34
N VAL A 32 -5.74 -21.35 -2.08
CA VAL A 32 -6.92 -21.36 -1.20
C VAL A 32 -7.09 -19.97 -0.62
N SER A 33 -8.28 -19.39 -0.82
CA SER A 33 -8.61 -18.06 -0.33
C SER A 33 -9.66 -18.12 0.76
N VAL A 34 -9.34 -17.52 1.91
CA VAL A 34 -10.21 -17.46 3.09
C VAL A 34 -10.50 -16.01 3.44
N ARG A 35 -11.79 -15.66 3.47
CA ARG A 35 -12.27 -14.37 3.94
C ARG A 35 -12.38 -14.36 5.45
N VAL A 36 -11.75 -13.36 6.05
CA VAL A 36 -11.76 -13.09 7.50
C VAL A 36 -12.30 -11.68 7.74
N ASP A 37 -12.44 -11.29 9.00
CA ASP A 37 -12.77 -9.91 9.30
C ASP A 37 -11.64 -8.99 8.82
N GLY A 38 -12.00 -8.03 7.97
CA GLY A 38 -11.06 -7.06 7.39
C GLY A 38 -10.41 -7.45 6.05
N GLY A 39 -10.57 -8.66 5.50
CA GLY A 39 -10.02 -8.96 4.18
C GLY A 39 -10.02 -10.43 3.77
N THR A 40 -9.24 -10.76 2.75
CA THR A 40 -9.07 -12.12 2.24
C THR A 40 -7.60 -12.49 2.25
N TRP A 41 -7.29 -13.60 2.91
CA TRP A 41 -6.00 -14.26 2.83
C TRP A 41 -6.01 -15.28 1.69
N THR A 42 -4.95 -15.32 0.90
CA THR A 42 -4.72 -16.33 -0.14
C THR A 42 -3.40 -17.05 0.14
N PHE A 43 -3.47 -18.37 0.21
CA PHE A 43 -2.35 -19.26 0.51
C PHE A 43 -2.06 -20.19 -0.66
N ASP A 44 -0.79 -20.50 -0.90
CA ASP A 44 -0.44 -21.67 -1.71
C ASP A 44 -0.91 -22.95 -1.01
N ARG A 45 -1.53 -23.84 -1.77
CA ARG A 45 -2.11 -25.10 -1.30
C ARG A 45 -1.08 -25.98 -0.59
N ARG A 46 0.19 -25.92 -1.00
CA ARG A 46 1.31 -26.70 -0.43
C ARG A 46 1.74 -26.24 0.95
N ASP A 47 1.35 -25.03 1.35
CA ASP A 47 1.63 -24.46 2.67
C ASP A 47 0.51 -24.69 3.67
N ILE A 48 -0.64 -25.19 3.22
CA ILE A 48 -1.74 -25.59 4.09
C ILE A 48 -1.47 -27.00 4.62
N LEU A 49 -1.32 -27.13 5.94
CA LEU A 49 -1.15 -28.40 6.62
C LEU A 49 -2.49 -29.13 6.78
N ARG A 50 -3.57 -28.39 7.01
CA ARG A 50 -4.92 -28.93 7.16
C ARG A 50 -5.97 -27.88 6.86
N LEU A 51 -7.01 -28.28 6.14
CA LEU A 51 -8.24 -27.52 5.90
C LEU A 51 -9.41 -28.29 6.54
N THR A 52 -10.07 -27.69 7.52
CA THR A 52 -11.19 -28.32 8.25
C THR A 52 -12.45 -27.52 8.02
N GLU A 53 -13.50 -28.14 7.48
CA GLU A 53 -14.81 -27.49 7.33
C GLU A 53 -15.62 -27.56 8.63
N GLU A 54 -16.22 -26.43 9.01
CA GLU A 54 -17.10 -26.33 10.17
C GLU A 54 -18.57 -26.43 9.72
N ARG A 55 -19.28 -27.49 10.14
CA ARG A 55 -20.60 -27.90 9.62
C ARG A 55 -21.79 -26.99 9.99
N ALA A 56 -21.58 -25.80 10.54
CA ALA A 56 -22.64 -25.10 11.28
C ALA A 56 -23.06 -23.72 10.72
N ALA A 57 -22.51 -23.25 9.61
CA ALA A 57 -22.75 -21.89 9.14
C ALA A 57 -23.20 -21.83 7.67
N GLU A 58 -23.95 -20.79 7.32
CA GLU A 58 -24.28 -20.45 5.94
C GLU A 58 -22.98 -20.07 5.19
N GLY A 59 -22.62 -20.85 4.17
CA GLY A 59 -21.33 -20.78 3.48
C GLY A 59 -20.25 -21.70 4.09
N ARG A 60 -19.20 -22.04 3.32
CA ARG A 60 -18.13 -22.97 3.74
C ARG A 60 -17.20 -22.30 4.77
N GLN A 61 -17.56 -22.32 6.05
CA GLN A 61 -16.65 -21.92 7.13
C GLN A 61 -15.54 -22.95 7.30
N VAL A 62 -14.31 -22.46 7.40
CA VAL A 62 -13.11 -23.30 7.48
C VAL A 62 -12.13 -22.83 8.55
N GLN A 63 -11.47 -23.80 9.16
CA GLN A 63 -10.24 -23.61 9.92
C GLN A 63 -9.05 -24.13 9.10
N VAL A 64 -8.06 -23.27 8.88
CA VAL A 64 -6.83 -23.55 8.13
C VAL A 64 -5.65 -23.58 9.08
N ASP A 65 -4.95 -24.70 9.13
CA ASP A 65 -3.66 -24.80 9.79
C ASP A 65 -2.55 -24.62 8.75
N ILE A 66 -1.66 -23.67 8.99
CA ILE A 66 -0.66 -23.20 8.01
C ILE A 66 0.74 -23.63 8.47
N ARG A 67 1.62 -23.97 7.51
CA ARG A 67 3.03 -24.28 7.77
C ARG A 67 3.73 -23.07 8.40
N PRO A 68 4.50 -23.24 9.49
CA PRO A 68 5.33 -22.17 10.03
C PRO A 68 6.28 -21.59 8.96
N GLY A 69 6.31 -20.27 8.81
CA GLY A 69 7.15 -19.59 7.82
C GLY A 69 6.55 -19.47 6.42
N ALA A 70 5.33 -19.98 6.19
CA ALA A 70 4.62 -19.76 4.94
C ALA A 70 4.29 -18.28 4.72
N THR A 71 4.37 -17.86 3.45
CA THR A 71 3.93 -16.53 3.01
C THR A 71 2.51 -16.63 2.45
N ALA A 72 1.76 -15.55 2.59
CA ALA A 72 0.39 -15.46 2.09
C ALA A 72 0.08 -14.02 1.66
N ASP A 73 -0.77 -13.89 0.66
CA ASP A 73 -1.24 -12.59 0.21
C ASP A 73 -2.46 -12.19 1.04
N PHE A 74 -2.46 -10.96 1.56
CA PHE A 74 -3.62 -10.36 2.20
C PHE A 74 -4.16 -9.23 1.34
N THR A 75 -5.40 -9.38 0.88
CA THR A 75 -6.09 -8.35 0.09
C THR A 75 -7.25 -7.76 0.88
N ARG A 76 -7.28 -6.44 0.98
CA ARG A 76 -8.39 -5.65 1.54
C ARG A 76 -8.79 -4.56 0.56
N ARG A 77 -10.08 -4.45 0.26
CA ARG A 77 -10.62 -3.34 -0.52
C ARG A 77 -10.98 -2.18 0.41
N MET A 78 -10.47 -0.98 0.11
CA MET A 78 -10.78 0.25 0.86
C MET A 78 -11.37 1.29 -0.09
N ARG A 79 -12.27 2.12 0.40
CA ARG A 79 -12.75 3.31 -0.32
C ARG A 79 -11.90 4.50 0.12
N VAL A 80 -11.39 5.25 -0.85
CA VAL A 80 -10.73 6.54 -0.61
C VAL A 80 -11.76 7.63 -0.84
N GLU A 81 -12.00 8.47 0.17
CA GLU A 81 -12.79 9.68 0.02
C GLU A 81 -11.84 10.83 -0.31
N LEU A 82 -12.03 11.44 -1.48
CA LEU A 82 -11.31 12.64 -1.83
C LEU A 82 -12.01 13.82 -1.16
N VAL A 83 -11.48 14.26 -0.02
CA VAL A 83 -11.92 15.52 0.59
C VAL A 83 -11.30 16.68 -0.19
N GLU A 84 -12.12 17.65 -0.56
CA GLU A 84 -11.67 18.89 -1.19
C GLU A 84 -10.74 19.60 -0.20
N ARG A 85 -9.45 19.73 -0.55
CA ARG A 85 -8.53 20.54 0.24
C ARG A 85 -9.00 21.99 0.13
N PRO A 86 -9.26 22.71 1.23
CA PRO A 86 -9.43 24.16 1.15
C PRO A 86 -8.20 24.72 0.45
N ILE A 87 -8.41 25.53 -0.59
CA ILE A 87 -7.34 26.31 -1.23
C ILE A 87 -6.84 27.28 -0.16
N THR A 88 -5.89 26.84 0.65
CA THR A 88 -5.06 27.73 1.43
C THR A 88 -4.07 28.28 0.42
N LEU A 89 -4.37 29.48 -0.09
CA LEU A 89 -3.36 30.27 -0.79
C LEU A 89 -2.15 30.32 0.15
N ALA A 90 -1.01 29.84 -0.32
CA ALA A 90 0.22 29.98 0.44
C ALA A 90 0.39 31.48 0.78
N PRO A 91 0.77 31.83 2.01
CA PRO A 91 1.08 33.21 2.33
C PRO A 91 2.12 33.72 1.34
N ALA A 92 2.05 35.02 1.00
CA ALA A 92 3.03 35.64 0.12
C ALA A 92 4.45 35.28 0.61
N PRO A 93 5.38 34.89 -0.30
CA PRO A 93 6.74 34.58 0.09
C PRO A 93 7.31 35.75 0.91
N SER A 94 7.86 35.44 2.08
CA SER A 94 8.62 36.42 2.86
C SER A 94 9.95 36.67 2.17
N GLU A 95 10.43 37.91 2.16
CA GLU A 95 11.78 38.24 1.73
C GLU A 95 12.79 37.41 2.55
N ALA A 96 13.60 36.62 1.85
CA ALA A 96 14.65 35.82 2.44
C ALA A 96 16.01 36.51 2.28
N LEU A 97 16.90 36.30 3.24
CA LEU A 97 18.27 36.80 3.15
C LEU A 97 18.95 36.24 1.89
N GLY A 98 19.31 37.11 0.95
CA GLY A 98 19.95 36.72 -0.30
C GLY A 98 19.04 36.78 -1.53
N ASP A 99 17.76 37.17 -1.39
CA ASP A 99 16.87 37.37 -2.54
C ASP A 99 17.42 38.41 -3.52
N GLU A 100 18.09 39.46 -3.02
CA GLU A 100 18.78 40.44 -3.86
C GLU A 100 19.94 39.82 -4.66
N GLN A 101 20.73 38.95 -4.03
CA GLN A 101 21.86 38.27 -4.65
C GLN A 101 21.38 37.26 -5.69
N LEU A 102 20.30 36.53 -5.39
CA LEU A 102 19.63 35.64 -6.32
C LEU A 102 19.02 36.41 -7.50
N ALA A 103 18.37 37.55 -7.24
CA ALA A 103 17.80 38.40 -8.28
C ALA A 103 18.89 38.92 -9.24
N GLU A 104 20.03 39.37 -8.70
CA GLU A 104 21.16 39.83 -9.51
C GLU A 104 21.77 38.69 -10.35
N ALA A 105 21.93 37.50 -9.75
CA ALA A 105 22.41 36.33 -10.46
C ALA A 105 21.45 35.91 -11.60
N THR A 106 20.15 35.94 -11.35
CA THR A 106 19.11 35.64 -12.35
C THR A 106 19.10 36.66 -13.48
N ARG A 107 19.20 37.96 -13.18
CA ARG A 107 19.32 39.01 -14.23
C ARG A 107 20.55 38.81 -15.09
N SER A 108 21.70 38.54 -14.47
CA SER A 108 22.96 38.27 -15.19
C SER A 108 22.83 37.07 -16.13
N TRP A 109 22.18 36.00 -15.67
CA TRP A 109 21.94 34.80 -16.47
C TRP A 109 20.94 35.04 -17.62
N ALA A 110 19.82 35.72 -17.35
CA ALA A 110 18.81 36.07 -18.35
C ALA A 110 19.39 36.96 -19.46
N ALA A 111 20.23 37.94 -19.10
CA ALA A 111 20.92 38.79 -20.06
C ALA A 111 21.85 37.99 -20.99
N LYS A 112 22.60 37.02 -20.46
CA LYS A 112 23.44 36.11 -21.26
C LYS A 112 22.63 35.27 -22.24
N LEU A 113 21.41 34.88 -21.85
CA LEU A 113 20.51 34.09 -22.68
C LEU A 113 19.60 34.92 -23.59
N ARG A 114 19.72 36.26 -23.58
CA ARG A 114 18.83 37.19 -24.32
C ARG A 114 17.35 36.95 -24.04
N ILE A 115 17.00 36.47 -22.84
CA ILE A 115 15.61 36.35 -22.41
C ILE A 115 15.10 37.76 -22.19
N ALA A 116 14.11 38.19 -22.98
CA ALA A 116 13.51 39.50 -22.79
C ALA A 116 12.85 39.55 -21.40
N GLU A 117 13.26 40.52 -20.58
CA GLU A 117 12.57 40.84 -19.33
C GLU A 117 11.18 41.38 -19.67
N ARG A 118 10.21 40.49 -19.86
CA ARG A 118 8.82 40.89 -19.93
C ARG A 118 8.38 41.10 -18.49
N GLY A 119 8.31 42.36 -18.08
CA GLY A 119 7.84 42.80 -16.77
C GLY A 119 6.53 42.13 -16.41
N GLY A 120 6.64 41.09 -15.61
CA GLY A 120 5.55 40.27 -15.11
C GLY A 120 6.14 39.48 -13.96
N THR A 121 5.50 39.57 -12.80
CA THR A 121 5.84 38.82 -11.59
C THR A 121 6.30 37.41 -11.93
N SER A 122 7.58 37.16 -11.69
CA SER A 122 8.28 35.92 -12.02
C SER A 122 7.60 34.73 -11.36
N GLY A 123 6.83 34.00 -12.16
CA GLY A 123 6.18 32.74 -11.79
C GLY A 123 5.90 31.87 -13.01
N ALA A 124 6.57 32.09 -14.13
CA ALA A 124 6.47 31.22 -15.30
C ALA A 124 7.75 30.41 -15.43
N THR A 125 7.67 29.13 -15.06
CA THR A 125 8.67 28.13 -15.44
C THR A 125 8.68 28.04 -16.96
N PHE A 126 9.71 28.59 -17.62
CA PHE A 126 9.87 28.44 -19.06
C PHE A 126 10.52 27.09 -19.36
N THR A 127 9.73 26.15 -19.85
CA THR A 127 10.23 24.90 -20.45
C THR A 127 10.43 25.13 -21.95
N PHE A 128 11.68 25.19 -22.40
CA PHE A 128 11.98 25.12 -23.83
C PHE A 128 11.84 23.68 -24.31
N HIS A 129 10.80 23.41 -25.08
CA HIS A 129 10.75 22.24 -25.96
C HIS A 129 10.81 22.72 -27.41
N ASP A 130 11.54 21.97 -28.23
CA ASP A 130 11.81 22.22 -29.64
C ASP A 130 10.52 22.49 -30.44
N GLY A 131 10.23 23.77 -30.70
CA GLY A 131 9.44 24.21 -31.86
C GLY A 131 7.92 24.20 -31.80
N ILE A 132 7.23 23.96 -30.66
CA ILE A 132 5.76 24.10 -30.60
C ILE A 132 5.36 25.02 -29.45
N ASN A 133 4.86 26.20 -29.82
CA ASN A 133 4.26 27.15 -28.90
C ASN A 133 2.85 26.68 -28.55
N CYS A 134 2.68 26.04 -27.40
CA CYS A 134 1.37 25.76 -26.83
C CYS A 134 0.88 27.02 -26.12
N ASP A 135 0.23 27.91 -26.87
CA ASP A 135 -0.64 28.92 -26.29
C ASP A 135 -1.83 28.18 -25.67
N SER A 136 -1.91 28.20 -24.33
CA SER A 136 -3.09 27.75 -23.60
C SER A 136 -3.50 28.86 -22.66
N LEU A 137 -4.42 29.72 -23.11
CA LEU A 137 -5.36 30.51 -22.30
C LEU A 137 -6.49 30.93 -23.25
N ASP A 138 -7.67 30.30 -23.05
CA ASP A 138 -8.99 30.47 -23.69
C ASP A 138 -9.08 30.70 -25.22
#